data_AF-A0A9D7UEV2-F1
#
_entry.id   AF-A0A9D7UEV2-F1
#
_cell.length_a   1.000
_cell.length_b   1.000
_cell.length_c   1.000
_cell.angle_alpha   90.00
_cell.angle_beta   90.00
_cell.angle_gamma   90.00
#
_symmetry.space_group_name_H-M   'P 1'
#
loop_
_entity.id
_entity.type
_entity.pdbx_description
1 polymer ?
#
loop_
_entity_poly.entity_id
_entity_poly.type
_entity_poly.pdbx_seq_one_letter_code
_entity_poly.pdbx_strand_id
1 'polypeptide(L)'
;MVQLEHRHPAIFEAFKYGHFVLHKTGKLSSAIALDHGHEQNNHYMMGDWGVIELIQNDQDLRKWMLSGPEMLCLILEFQNTFF
;
A
#
# COMPACT_ATOMS: atom_id res chain seq x y z
N MET A 1 -20.09 -8.38 8.61
CA MET A 1 -20.10 -7.32 9.64
C MET A 1 -20.86 -7.71 10.92
N VAL A 2 -22.03 -8.35 10.83
CA VAL A 2 -22.93 -8.66 11.99
C VAL A 2 -22.29 -9.46 13.15
N GLN A 3 -21.20 -10.19 12.91
CA GLN A 3 -20.47 -10.88 13.99
C GLN A 3 -19.19 -10.17 14.45
N LEU A 4 -18.68 -9.20 13.69
CA LEU A 4 -17.41 -8.54 14.02
C LEU A 4 -17.57 -7.66 15.26
N GLU A 5 -18.69 -6.94 15.35
CA GLU A 5 -19.04 -6.11 16.52
C GLU A 5 -19.10 -6.92 17.83
N HIS A 6 -19.57 -8.17 17.75
CA HIS A 6 -19.75 -9.04 18.92
C HIS A 6 -18.50 -9.89 19.24
N ARG A 7 -17.78 -10.36 18.21
CA ARG A 7 -16.59 -11.24 18.38
C ARG A 7 -15.29 -10.46 18.56
N HIS A 8 -15.16 -9.32 17.89
CA HIS A 8 -13.95 -8.50 17.85
C HIS A 8 -14.29 -7.00 17.84
N PRO A 9 -14.87 -6.47 18.93
CA PRO A 9 -15.36 -5.08 18.98
C PRO A 9 -14.28 -4.04 18.67
N ALA A 10 -13.04 -4.28 19.10
CA ALA A 10 -11.91 -3.39 18.79
C ALA A 10 -11.62 -3.28 17.27
N ILE A 11 -11.68 -4.40 16.55
CA ILE A 11 -11.49 -4.41 15.09
C ILE A 11 -12.68 -3.74 14.40
N PHE A 12 -13.88 -3.96 14.92
CA PHE A 12 -15.08 -3.30 14.41
C PHE A 12 -15.03 -1.77 14.57
N GLU A 13 -14.56 -1.26 15.70
CA GLU A 13 -14.32 0.17 15.88
C GLU A 13 -13.24 0.67 14.90
N ALA A 14 -12.09 0.00 14.81
CA ALA A 14 -11.04 0.37 13.87
C ALA A 14 -11.53 0.39 12.40
N PHE A 15 -12.44 -0.52 12.04
CA PHE A 15 -13.06 -0.54 10.71
C PHE A 15 -13.99 0.66 10.50
N LYS A 16 -14.81 1.01 11.50
CA LYS A 16 -15.68 2.19 11.45
C LYS A 16 -14.91 3.50 11.35
N TYR A 17 -13.76 3.59 12.02
CA TYR A 17 -12.88 4.77 11.94
C TYR A 17 -11.96 4.77 10.71
N GLY A 18 -12.03 3.74 9.86
CA GLY A 18 -11.23 3.70 8.63
C GLY A 18 -9.73 3.53 8.87
N HIS A 19 -9.31 2.86 9.95
CA HIS A 19 -7.88 2.64 10.22
C HIS A 19 -7.20 1.68 9.22
N PHE A 20 -7.98 1.03 8.36
CA PHE A 20 -7.50 0.09 7.33
C PHE A 20 -7.53 0.69 5.92
N VAL A 21 -7.74 2.00 5.79
CA VAL A 21 -7.71 2.70 4.51
C VAL A 21 -6.59 3.74 4.47
N LEU A 22 -6.07 4.01 3.28
CA LEU A 22 -5.21 5.15 2.99
C LEU A 22 -5.95 6.15 2.12
N HIS A 23 -5.61 7.43 2.26
CA HIS A 23 -6.21 8.49 1.47
C HIS A 23 -5.24 8.94 0.37
N LYS A 24 -5.61 8.74 -0.89
CA LYS A 24 -4.78 9.12 -2.05
C LYS A 24 -4.62 10.64 -2.18
N THR A 25 -5.55 11.40 -1.60
CA THR A 25 -5.56 12.86 -1.50
C THR A 25 -6.08 13.27 -0.13
N GLY A 26 -6.03 14.55 0.26
CA GLY A 26 -6.65 15.02 1.51
C GLY A 26 -8.19 14.87 1.59
N LYS A 27 -8.85 14.30 0.58
CA LYS A 27 -10.30 14.10 0.53
C LYS A 27 -10.69 12.74 1.09
N LEU A 28 -11.75 12.71 1.90
CA LEU A 28 -12.32 11.47 2.45
C LEU A 28 -12.77 10.49 1.34
N SER A 29 -13.28 11.01 0.22
CA SER A 29 -13.70 10.20 -0.94
C SER A 29 -12.57 9.47 -1.67
N SER A 30 -11.31 9.76 -1.31
CA SER A 30 -10.13 9.09 -1.88
C SER A 30 -9.57 7.98 -1.00
N ALA A 31 -10.31 7.58 0.03
CA ALA A 31 -10.02 6.42 0.85
C ALA A 31 -10.02 5.15 -0.01
N ILE A 32 -8.92 4.41 0.01
CA ILE A 32 -8.79 3.07 -0.55
C ILE A 32 -8.26 2.13 0.52
N ALA A 33 -8.66 0.87 0.48
CA ALA A 33 -8.12 -0.12 1.42
C ALA A 33 -6.60 -0.26 1.26
N LEU A 34 -5.89 -0.51 2.37
CA LEU A 34 -4.42 -0.58 2.41
C LEU A 34 -3.84 -1.61 1.43
N ASP A 35 -4.50 -2.77 1.30
CA ASP A 35 -4.16 -3.82 0.33
C ASP A 35 -4.26 -3.31 -1.11
N HIS A 36 -5.35 -2.62 -1.44
CA HIS A 36 -5.56 -2.04 -2.76
C HIS A 36 -4.56 -0.93 -3.06
N GLY A 37 -4.19 -0.13 -2.06
CA GLY A 37 -3.12 0.85 -2.18
C GLY A 37 -1.76 0.21 -2.44
N HIS A 38 -1.46 -0.88 -1.75
CA HIS A 38 -0.25 -1.67 -1.97
C HIS A 38 -0.23 -2.31 -3.37
N GLU A 39 -1.36 -2.85 -3.85
CA GLU A 39 -1.50 -3.38 -5.21
C GLU A 39 -1.31 -2.30 -6.27
N GLN A 40 -1.92 -1.12 -6.10
CA GLN A 40 -1.72 0.01 -7.01
C GLN A 40 -0.26 0.48 -7.04
N ASN A 41 0.41 0.52 -5.88
CA ASN A 41 1.83 0.89 -5.81
C ASN A 41 2.70 -0.14 -6.52
N ASN A 42 2.42 -1.43 -6.30
CA ASN A 42 3.10 -2.53 -6.97
C ASN A 42 2.89 -2.49 -8.49
N HIS A 43 1.66 -2.22 -8.94
CA HIS A 43 1.35 -2.05 -10.35
C HIS A 43 2.04 -0.83 -10.96
N TYR A 44 2.16 0.28 -10.21
CA TYR A 44 2.90 1.45 -10.68
C TYR A 44 4.40 1.15 -10.84
N MET A 45 4.98 0.43 -9.88
CA MET A 45 6.41 0.10 -9.91
C MET A 45 6.76 -1.01 -10.90
N MET A 46 5.87 -1.99 -11.12
CA MET A 46 6.14 -3.19 -11.92
C MET A 46 5.41 -3.22 -13.27
N GLY A 47 4.54 -2.25 -13.53
CA GLY A 47 3.72 -2.20 -14.74
C GLY A 47 2.67 -3.32 -14.82
N ASP A 48 2.06 -3.46 -16.01
CA ASP A 48 1.00 -4.44 -16.30
C ASP A 48 1.46 -5.91 -16.14
N TRP A 49 2.77 -6.14 -16.08
CA TRP A 49 3.40 -7.48 -16.06
C TRP A 49 3.51 -8.06 -14.62
N GLY A 50 3.29 -7.24 -13.59
CA GLY A 50 3.24 -7.68 -12.20
C GLY A 50 4.56 -8.29 -11.67
N VAL A 51 4.52 -8.84 -10.44
CA VAL A 51 5.71 -9.39 -9.76
C VAL A 51 6.32 -10.55 -10.54
N ILE A 52 5.49 -11.44 -11.10
CA ILE A 52 5.95 -12.71 -11.66
C ILE A 52 6.78 -12.52 -12.92
N GLU A 53 6.44 -11.55 -13.76
CA GLU A 53 7.24 -11.26 -14.95
C GLU A 53 8.45 -10.36 -14.64
N LEU A 54 8.39 -9.53 -13.59
CA LEU A 54 9.55 -8.80 -13.08
C LEU A 54 10.70 -9.74 -12.70
N ILE A 55 10.41 -10.86 -12.02
CA ILE A 55 11.43 -11.88 -11.66
C ILE A 55 11.88 -12.73 -12.85
N GLN A 56 11.14 -12.76 -13.95
CA GLN A 56 11.55 -13.46 -15.17
C GLN A 56 12.43 -12.59 -16.08
N ASN A 57 12.29 -11.27 -16.00
CA ASN A 57 13.19 -10.33 -16.65
C ASN A 57 14.29 -9.84 -15.70
N ASP A 58 15.42 -10.51 -15.83
CA ASP A 58 16.69 -10.25 -15.16
C ASP A 58 17.13 -8.77 -15.16
N GLN A 59 16.81 -7.99 -16.20
CA GLN A 59 17.12 -6.55 -16.25
C GLN A 59 16.17 -5.71 -15.40
N ASP A 60 14.88 -6.02 -15.40
CA ASP A 60 13.89 -5.25 -14.65
C ASP A 60 13.96 -5.57 -13.16
N LEU A 61 14.27 -6.82 -12.79
CA LEU A 61 14.62 -7.18 -11.42
C LEU A 61 15.84 -6.39 -10.91
N ARG A 62 16.89 -6.26 -11.73
CA ARG A 62 18.08 -5.47 -11.36
C ARG A 62 17.77 -3.98 -11.17
N LYS A 63 16.92 -3.40 -12.04
CA LYS A 63 16.46 -2.01 -11.86
C LYS A 63 15.69 -1.85 -10.56
N TRP A 64 14.78 -2.77 -10.24
CA TRP A 64 14.02 -2.75 -8.98
C TRP A 64 14.91 -2.95 -7.75
N MET A 65 15.89 -3.86 -7.79
CA MET A 65 16.85 -4.03 -6.70
C MET A 65 17.71 -2.78 -6.45
N LEU A 66 17.99 -1.99 -7.50
CA LEU A 66 18.75 -0.75 -7.38
C LEU A 66 17.87 0.40 -6.89
N SER A 67 16.67 0.57 -7.45
CA SER A 67 15.79 1.71 -7.15
C SER A 67 14.89 1.50 -5.95
N GLY A 68 14.59 0.25 -5.58
CA GLY A 68 13.73 -0.12 -4.46
C GLY A 68 14.22 0.43 -3.12
N PRO A 69 15.52 0.30 -2.77
CA PRO A 69 16.08 0.90 -1.56
C PRO A 69 15.96 2.43 -1.51
N GLU A 70 16.20 3.13 -2.64
CA GLU A 70 16.08 4.59 -2.70
C GLU A 70 14.61 5.05 -2.60
N MET A 71 13.70 4.36 -3.28
CA MET A 71 12.25 4.58 -3.14
C MET A 71 11.79 4.35 -1.70
N LEU A 72 12.28 3.30 -1.04
CA LEU A 72 11.98 3.03 0.36
C LEU A 72 12.51 4.14 1.28
N CYS A 73 13.73 4.63 1.05
CA CYS A 73 14.29 5.78 1.77
C CYS A 73 13.40 7.02 1.65
N LEU A 74 12.98 7.37 0.42
CA LEU A 74 12.12 8.54 0.19
C LEU A 74 10.75 8.41 0.88
N ILE A 75 10.18 7.21 0.88
CA ILE A 75 8.92 6.93 1.59
C ILE A 75 9.10 7.09 3.09
N LEU A 76 10.18 6.56 3.66
CA LEU A 76 10.48 6.67 5.10
C LEU A 76 10.76 8.12 5.51
N GLU A 77 11.51 8.88 4.70
CA GLU A 77 11.73 10.31 4.93
C GLU A 77 10.43 11.10 4.89
N PHE A 78 9.57 10.83 3.90
CA PHE A 78 8.25 11.45 3.81
C PHE A 78 7.40 11.13 5.05
N GLN A 79 7.37 9.86 5.46
CA GLN A 79 6.62 9.44 6.64
C GLN A 79 7.10 10.12 7.91
N ASN A 80 8.42 10.15 8.16
CA ASN A 80 9.00 10.80 9.35
C ASN A 80 8.83 12.33 9.36
N THR A 81 8.61 12.95 8.19
CA THR A 81 8.48 14.40 8.06
C THR A 81 7.03 14.87 8.21
N PHE A 82 6.06 14.06 7.78
CA PHE A 82 4.66 14.47 7.65
C PHE A 82 3.67 13.70 8.53
N PHE A 83 4.09 12.65 9.21
CA PHE A 83 3.28 11.85 10.15
C PHE A 83 4.03 11.64 11.46
#